data_AF-F4A1M0-F1
#
_entry.id   AF-F4A1M0-F1
#
_cell.length_a   1.000
_cell.length_b   1.000
_cell.length_c   1.000
_cell.angle_alpha   90.00
_cell.angle_beta   90.00
_cell.angle_gamma   90.00
#
_symmetry.space_group_name_H-M   'P 1'
#
loop_
_entity.id
_entity.type
_entity.pdbx_description
1 polymer ?
#
loop_
_entity_poly.entity_id
_entity_poly.type
_entity_poly.pdbx_seq_one_letter_code
_entity_poly.pdbx_strand_id
1 'polypeptide(L)'
;MKRFSFRLQSVLNYRGQLEKDLEDRLALKNKELLEQRDKVDILKRYNDWACDELESNLQVGCDANTARTYGDYIKRLGMDIKDQQRRLAELQYEADNIRAQLIKAAQDEKILSTLRDKYWQTYVREFYHEEEKVIDSVLSHKYFEEKENA
;
A
#
# COMPACT_ATOMS: atom_id res chain seq x y z
N MET A 1 40.18 -9.01 3.18
CA MET A 1 39.33 -7.87 3.58
C MET A 1 38.05 -8.34 4.25
N LYS A 2 37.47 -7.53 5.14
CA LYS A 2 36.19 -7.84 5.80
C LYS A 2 35.04 -7.61 4.82
N ARG A 3 34.06 -8.52 4.79
CA ARG A 3 32.81 -8.33 4.02
C ARG A 3 32.06 -7.10 4.53
N PHE A 4 31.35 -6.42 3.63
CA PHE A 4 30.46 -5.32 4.00
C PHE A 4 29.43 -5.77 5.03
N SER A 5 29.24 -4.95 6.05
CA SER A 5 28.24 -5.17 7.09
C SER A 5 27.58 -3.86 7.45
N PHE A 6 26.27 -3.79 7.26
CA PHE A 6 25.46 -2.66 7.70
C PHE A 6 24.83 -2.98 9.05
N ARG A 7 25.22 -2.23 10.09
CA ARG A 7 24.79 -2.49 11.48
C ARG A 7 23.28 -2.48 11.67
N LEU A 8 22.55 -1.75 10.83
CA LEU A 8 21.09 -1.62 10.90
C LEU A 8 20.35 -2.51 9.88
N GLN A 9 21.01 -3.51 9.30
CA GLN A 9 20.39 -4.38 8.28
C GLN A 9 19.14 -5.10 8.81
N SER A 10 19.17 -5.59 10.05
CA SER A 10 17.99 -6.24 10.66
C SER A 10 16.82 -5.27 10.85
N VAL A 11 17.10 -4.01 11.18
CA VAL A 11 16.07 -2.96 11.31
C VAL A 11 15.50 -2.61 9.95
N LEU A 12 16.34 -2.46 8.92
CA LEU A 12 15.91 -2.22 7.54
C LEU A 12 15.00 -3.35 7.05
N ASN A 13 15.37 -4.61 7.27
CA ASN A 13 14.55 -5.76 6.89
C ASN A 13 13.19 -5.76 7.60
N TYR A 14 13.18 -5.47 8.91
CA TYR A 14 11.94 -5.38 9.67
C TYR A 14 11.02 -4.26 9.15
N ARG A 15 11.58 -3.09 8.83
CA ARG A 15 10.79 -1.98 8.26
C ARG A 15 10.22 -2.32 6.88
N GLY A 16 10.99 -2.99 6.03
CA GLY A 16 10.49 -3.46 4.74
C GLY A 16 9.37 -4.50 4.89
N GLN A 17 9.45 -5.38 5.89
CA GLN A 17 8.35 -6.30 6.20
C GLN A 17 7.10 -5.56 6.68
N LEU A 18 7.26 -4.56 7.55
CA LEU A 18 6.15 -3.75 8.04
C LEU A 18 5.45 -2.98 6.92
N GLU A 19 6.21 -2.42 5.99
CA GLU A 19 5.67 -1.76 4.80
C GLU A 19 4.83 -2.74 3.98
N LYS A 20 5.38 -3.92 3.66
CA LYS A 20 4.68 -4.97 2.92
C LYS A 20 3.39 -5.43 3.61
N ASP A 21 3.43 -5.63 4.92
CA ASP A 21 2.24 -6.01 5.69
C ASP A 21 1.14 -4.93 5.62
N LEU A 22 1.52 -3.64 5.57
CA LEU A 22 0.58 -2.54 5.40
C LEU A 22 0.02 -2.45 3.97
N GLU A 23 0.83 -2.75 2.94
CA GLU A 23 0.36 -2.87 1.55
C GLU A 23 -0.70 -3.96 1.42
N ASP A 24 -0.43 -5.15 1.95
CA ASP A 24 -1.35 -6.29 1.90
C ASP A 24 -2.67 -5.97 2.63
N ARG A 25 -2.59 -5.34 3.81
CA ARG A 25 -3.77 -4.87 4.57
C ARG A 25 -4.57 -3.82 3.80
N LEU A 26 -3.90 -2.87 3.15
CA LEU A 26 -4.56 -1.85 2.35
C LEU A 26 -5.25 -2.47 1.14
N ALA A 27 -4.63 -3.45 0.49
CA ALA A 27 -5.22 -4.17 -0.63
C ALA A 27 -6.51 -4.90 -0.23
N LEU A 28 -6.50 -5.61 0.91
CA LEU A 28 -7.70 -6.26 1.45
C LEU A 28 -8.81 -5.24 1.75
N LYS A 29 -8.47 -4.11 2.37
CA LYS A 29 -9.45 -3.06 2.68
C LYS A 29 -10.02 -2.37 1.44
N ASN A 30 -9.21 -2.17 0.40
CA ASN A 30 -9.69 -1.66 -0.88
C ASN A 30 -10.65 -2.64 -1.57
N LYS A 31 -10.42 -3.94 -1.44
CA LYS A 31 -11.34 -4.96 -1.92
C LYS A 31 -12.69 -4.90 -1.17
N GLU A 32 -12.65 -4.84 0.16
CA GLU A 32 -13.87 -4.66 0.98
C GLU A 32 -14.63 -3.38 0.60
N LEU A 33 -13.92 -2.28 0.35
CA LEU A 33 -14.50 -1.01 -0.12
C LEU A 33 -15.22 -1.17 -1.45
N LEU A 34 -14.60 -1.86 -2.42
CA LEU A 34 -15.21 -2.11 -3.73
C LEU A 34 -16.51 -2.91 -3.58
N GLU A 35 -16.46 -4.02 -2.86
CA GLU A 35 -17.62 -4.87 -2.60
C GLU A 35 -18.74 -4.10 -1.89
N GLN A 36 -18.40 -3.21 -0.97
CA GLN A 36 -19.38 -2.38 -0.28
C GLN A 36 -20.00 -1.32 -1.19
N ARG A 37 -19.23 -0.72 -2.11
CA ARG A 37 -19.77 0.20 -3.13
C ARG A 37 -20.75 -0.51 -4.04
N ASP A 38 -20.40 -1.70 -4.51
CA ASP A 38 -21.28 -2.50 -5.36
C ASP A 38 -22.61 -2.81 -4.66
N LYS A 39 -22.60 -3.15 -3.36
CA LYS A 39 -23.82 -3.34 -2.57
C LYS A 39 -24.70 -2.09 -2.52
N VAL A 40 -24.09 -0.92 -2.27
CA VAL A 40 -24.82 0.35 -2.25
C VAL A 40 -25.45 0.64 -3.61
N ASP A 41 -24.71 0.42 -4.69
CA ASP A 41 -25.18 0.69 -6.05
C ASP A 41 -26.29 -0.27 -6.47
N ILE A 42 -26.20 -1.54 -6.08
CA ILE A 42 -27.28 -2.51 -6.28
C ILE A 42 -28.55 -2.07 -5.55
N LEU A 43 -28.45 -1.68 -4.28
CA LEU A 43 -29.61 -1.22 -3.50
C LEU A 43 -30.24 0.04 -4.10
N LYS A 44 -29.43 0.98 -4.59
CA LYS A 44 -29.93 2.17 -5.29
C LYS A 44 -30.69 1.81 -6.56
N ARG A 45 -30.15 0.91 -7.39
CA ARG A 45 -30.85 0.44 -8.59
C ARG A 45 -32.19 -0.20 -8.27
N TYR A 46 -32.27 -0.99 -7.19
CA TYR A 46 -33.54 -1.55 -6.72
C TYR A 46 -34.50 -0.48 -6.21
N ASN A 47 -34.00 0.58 -5.58
CA ASN A 47 -34.82 1.69 -5.11
C ASN A 47 -35.39 2.49 -6.29
N ASP A 48 -34.55 2.82 -7.27
CA ASP A 48 -34.95 3.51 -8.48
C ASP A 48 -36.01 2.70 -9.25
N TRP A 49 -35.77 1.41 -9.46
CA TRP A 49 -36.75 0.50 -10.07
C TRP A 49 -38.07 0.46 -9.30
N ALA A 50 -38.03 0.38 -7.97
CA ALA A 50 -39.25 0.34 -7.16
C ALA A 50 -40.04 1.66 -7.23
N CYS A 51 -39.35 2.80 -7.33
CA CYS A 51 -39.96 4.10 -7.55
C CYS A 51 -40.63 4.18 -8.93
N ASP A 52 -39.93 3.76 -9.99
CA ASP A 52 -40.45 3.76 -11.37
C ASP A 52 -41.69 2.86 -11.51
N GLU A 53 -41.67 1.68 -10.86
CA GLU A 53 -42.84 0.79 -10.86
C GLU A 53 -44.01 1.36 -10.07
N LEU A 54 -43.76 2.00 -8.92
CA LEU A 54 -44.83 2.66 -8.18
C LEU A 54 -45.46 3.79 -9.02
N GLU A 55 -44.65 4.61 -9.69
CA GLU A 55 -45.13 5.68 -10.57
C GLU A 55 -45.97 5.12 -11.72
N SER A 56 -45.49 4.06 -12.39
CA SER A 56 -46.21 3.40 -13.48
C SER A 56 -47.56 2.83 -13.02
N ASN A 57 -47.58 2.16 -11.86
CA ASN A 57 -48.80 1.62 -11.27
C ASN A 57 -49.81 2.73 -10.90
N LEU A 58 -49.33 3.86 -10.40
CA LEU A 58 -50.19 5.01 -10.08
C LEU A 58 -50.81 5.64 -11.34
N GLN A 59 -50.07 5.69 -12.46
CA GLN A 59 -50.58 6.24 -13.73
C GLN A 59 -51.71 5.39 -14.34
N VAL A 60 -51.63 4.06 -14.25
CA VAL A 60 -52.65 3.15 -14.79
C VAL A 60 -53.83 2.94 -13.82
N GLY A 61 -53.66 3.35 -12.56
CA GLY A 61 -54.62 3.18 -11.47
C GLY A 61 -54.39 1.87 -10.75
N CYS A 62 -53.79 1.94 -9.56
CA CYS A 62 -53.54 0.79 -8.69
C CYS A 62 -54.35 0.88 -7.39
N ASP A 63 -54.56 -0.26 -6.73
CA ASP A 63 -55.21 -0.28 -5.44
C ASP A 63 -54.30 0.31 -4.33
N ALA A 64 -54.93 0.78 -3.25
CA ALA A 64 -54.23 1.42 -2.14
C ALA A 64 -53.24 0.48 -1.41
N ASN A 65 -53.48 -0.84 -1.44
CA ASN A 65 -52.61 -1.82 -0.80
C ASN A 65 -51.32 -2.04 -1.62
N THR A 66 -51.42 -2.05 -2.95
CA THR A 66 -50.28 -2.08 -3.86
C THR A 66 -49.42 -0.83 -3.67
N ALA A 67 -50.01 0.37 -3.72
CA ALA A 67 -49.29 1.61 -3.48
C ALA A 67 -48.59 1.65 -2.10
N ARG A 68 -49.27 1.17 -1.05
CA ARG A 68 -48.70 1.07 0.30
C ARG A 68 -47.51 0.11 0.35
N THR A 69 -47.64 -1.07 -0.28
CA THR A 69 -46.59 -2.09 -0.28
C THR A 69 -45.29 -1.57 -0.92
N TYR A 70 -45.40 -0.93 -2.08
CA TYR A 70 -44.25 -0.28 -2.72
C TYR A 70 -43.68 0.85 -1.85
N GLY A 71 -44.53 1.70 -1.26
CA GLY A 71 -44.09 2.77 -0.38
C GLY A 71 -43.29 2.27 0.84
N ASP A 72 -43.76 1.20 1.49
CA ASP A 72 -43.07 0.57 2.62
C ASP A 72 -41.74 -0.08 2.17
N TYR A 73 -41.72 -0.71 0.99
CA TYR A 73 -40.51 -1.30 0.41
C TYR A 73 -39.45 -0.24 0.05
N ILE A 74 -39.84 0.84 -0.64
CA ILE A 74 -38.96 1.97 -0.99
C ILE A 74 -38.38 2.60 0.28
N LYS A 75 -39.21 2.78 1.32
CA LYS A 75 -38.76 3.29 2.61
C LYS A 75 -37.73 2.36 3.25
N ARG A 76 -37.95 1.04 3.21
CA ARG A 76 -37.00 0.05 3.73
C ARG A 76 -35.68 0.08 2.97
N LEU A 77 -35.71 0.06 1.65
CA LEU A 77 -34.52 0.21 0.80
C LEU A 77 -33.76 1.50 1.12
N GLY A 78 -34.46 2.62 1.32
CA GLY A 78 -33.84 3.89 1.71
C GLY A 78 -33.13 3.84 3.06
N MET A 79 -33.64 3.07 4.03
CA MET A 79 -32.94 2.82 5.30
C MET A 79 -31.70 1.95 5.08
N ASP A 80 -31.85 0.85 4.34
CA ASP A 80 -30.75 -0.08 4.06
C ASP A 80 -29.61 0.61 3.30
N ILE A 81 -29.91 1.47 2.32
CA ILE A 81 -28.92 2.30 1.60
C ILE A 81 -28.15 3.19 2.58
N LYS A 82 -28.84 3.87 3.51
CA LYS A 82 -28.18 4.75 4.50
C LYS A 82 -27.24 3.97 5.40
N ASP A 83 -27.65 2.77 5.83
CA ASP A 83 -26.82 1.91 6.68
C ASP A 83 -25.59 1.40 5.91
N GLN A 84 -25.76 0.97 4.65
CA GLN A 84 -24.64 0.54 3.80
C GLN A 84 -23.70 1.71 3.46
N GLN A 85 -24.21 2.93 3.29
CA GLN A 85 -23.39 4.13 3.08
C GLN A 85 -22.58 4.50 4.32
N ARG A 86 -23.16 4.36 5.53
CA ARG A 86 -22.43 4.55 6.78
C ARG A 86 -21.28 3.55 6.88
N ARG A 87 -21.54 2.28 6.59
CA ARG A 87 -20.49 1.25 6.56
C ARG A 87 -19.41 1.56 5.52
N LEU A 88 -19.79 2.07 4.36
CA LEU A 88 -18.85 2.48 3.33
C LEU A 88 -17.92 3.62 3.82
N ALA A 89 -18.48 4.60 4.53
CA ALA A 89 -17.70 5.70 5.10
C ALA A 89 -16.71 5.22 6.18
N GLU A 90 -17.13 4.27 7.04
CA GLU A 90 -16.24 3.63 8.02
C GLU A 90 -15.07 2.90 7.34
N LEU A 91 -15.36 2.08 6.34
CA LEU A 91 -14.32 1.37 5.57
C LEU A 91 -13.36 2.33 4.87
N GLN A 92 -13.87 3.46 4.37
CA GLN A 92 -13.05 4.48 3.72
C GLN A 92 -12.09 5.11 4.73
N TYR A 93 -12.59 5.46 5.92
CA TYR A 93 -11.78 5.97 7.01
C TYR A 93 -10.70 4.96 7.47
N GLU A 94 -11.05 3.68 7.60
CA GLU A 94 -10.09 2.62 7.91
C GLU A 94 -8.99 2.50 6.85
N ALA A 95 -9.35 2.51 5.56
CA ALA A 95 -8.41 2.42 4.46
C ALA A 95 -7.47 3.64 4.42
N ASP A 96 -7.99 4.84 4.67
CA ASP A 96 -7.19 6.07 4.70
C ASP A 96 -6.20 6.09 5.87
N ASN A 97 -6.59 5.55 7.03
CA ASN A 97 -5.68 5.36 8.15
C ASN A 97 -4.54 4.37 7.84
N ILE A 98 -4.84 3.26 7.16
CA ILE A 98 -3.81 2.29 6.74
C ILE A 98 -2.88 2.94 5.69
N ARG A 99 -3.44 3.68 4.73
CA ARG A 99 -2.65 4.43 3.73
C ARG A 99 -1.70 5.42 4.39
N ALA A 100 -2.16 6.16 5.40
CA ALA A 100 -1.30 7.08 6.15
C ALA A 100 -0.17 6.37 6.90
N GLN A 101 -0.44 5.18 7.47
CA GLN A 101 0.59 4.35 8.10
C GLN A 101 1.59 3.83 7.07
N LEU A 102 1.12 3.37 5.91
CA LEU A 102 1.97 2.87 4.82
C LEU A 102 2.93 3.96 4.33
N ILE A 103 2.44 5.20 4.12
CA ILE A 103 3.29 6.32 3.71
C ILE A 103 4.42 6.55 4.71
N LYS A 104 4.13 6.51 6.01
CA LYS A 104 5.16 6.66 7.05
C LYS A 104 6.15 5.50 7.03
N ALA A 105 5.67 4.25 6.92
CA ALA A 105 6.52 3.07 6.86
C ALA A 105 7.46 3.10 5.65
N ALA A 106 6.96 3.48 4.47
CA ALA A 106 7.75 3.63 3.25
C ALA A 106 8.82 4.73 3.37
N GLN A 107 8.48 5.87 4.00
CA GLN A 107 9.47 6.92 4.28
C GLN A 107 10.57 6.41 5.23
N ASP A 108 10.17 5.69 6.27
CA ASP A 108 11.06 5.12 7.28
C ASP A 108 12.00 4.03 6.72
N GLU A 109 11.52 3.18 5.81
CA GLU A 109 12.34 2.24 5.05
C GLU A 109 13.32 3.02 4.16
N LYS A 110 12.81 4.00 3.41
CA LYS A 110 13.59 4.72 2.41
C LYS A 110 14.77 5.46 3.04
N ILE A 111 14.59 6.04 4.22
CA ILE A 111 15.66 6.71 4.97
C ILE A 111 16.79 5.73 5.29
N LEU A 112 16.46 4.54 5.83
CA LEU A 112 17.47 3.54 6.18
C LEU A 112 18.12 2.89 4.96
N SER A 113 17.36 2.65 3.90
CA SER A 113 17.85 2.13 2.62
C SER A 113 18.86 3.10 2.01
N THR A 114 18.52 4.40 1.97
CA THR A 114 19.43 5.46 1.52
C THR A 114 20.69 5.55 2.38
N LEU A 115 20.56 5.38 3.70
CA LEU A 115 21.71 5.34 4.61
C LEU A 115 22.63 4.15 4.30
N ARG A 116 22.06 2.95 4.13
CA ARG A 116 22.83 1.75 3.75
C ARG A 116 23.58 1.97 2.44
N ASP A 117 22.94 2.56 1.43
CA ASP A 117 23.55 2.79 0.13
C ASP A 117 24.75 3.75 0.22
N LYS A 118 24.67 4.78 1.08
CA LYS A 118 25.83 5.65 1.38
C LYS A 118 26.98 4.88 2.04
N TYR A 119 26.68 4.02 3.02
CA TYR A 119 27.69 3.18 3.67
C TYR A 119 28.33 2.20 2.68
N TRP A 120 27.54 1.65 1.76
CA TRP A 120 28.03 0.79 0.70
C TRP A 120 28.99 1.53 -0.23
N GLN A 121 28.64 2.74 -0.67
CA GLN A 121 29.52 3.56 -1.50
C GLN A 121 30.87 3.87 -0.83
N THR A 122 30.85 4.19 0.48
CA THR A 122 32.09 4.40 1.23
C THR A 122 32.92 3.12 1.31
N TYR A 123 32.29 1.98 1.65
CA TYR A 123 32.98 0.70 1.70
C TYR A 123 33.63 0.33 0.35
N VAL A 124 32.92 0.53 -0.76
CA VAL A 124 33.45 0.27 -2.11
C VAL A 124 34.64 1.19 -2.42
N ARG A 125 34.57 2.47 -2.05
CA ARG A 125 35.69 3.41 -2.24
C ARG A 125 36.91 3.01 -1.43
N GLU A 126 36.73 2.64 -0.17
CA GLU A 126 37.81 2.17 0.70
C GLU A 126 38.42 0.86 0.17
N PHE A 127 37.59 -0.06 -0.31
CA PHE A 127 38.03 -1.31 -0.94
C PHE A 127 38.98 -1.04 -2.11
N TYR A 128 38.58 -0.20 -3.07
CA TYR A 128 39.44 0.12 -4.22
C TYR A 128 40.71 0.87 -3.81
N HIS A 129 40.64 1.73 -2.81
CA HIS A 129 41.82 2.43 -2.30
C HIS A 129 42.81 1.50 -1.60
N GLU A 130 42.34 0.48 -0.88
CA GLU A 130 43.22 -0.56 -0.34
C GLU A 130 43.81 -1.45 -1.45
N GLU A 131 43.05 -1.81 -2.48
CA GLU A 131 43.59 -2.57 -3.63
C GLU A 131 44.68 -1.79 -4.37
N GLU A 132 44.49 -0.49 -4.60
CA GLU A 132 45.49 0.38 -5.23
C GLU A 132 46.81 0.38 -4.43
N LYS A 133 46.75 0.51 -3.10
CA LYS A 133 47.93 0.41 -2.21
C LYS A 133 48.63 -0.93 -2.31
N VAL A 134 47.87 -2.03 -2.38
CA VAL A 134 48.45 -3.36 -2.53
C VAL A 134 49.17 -3.48 -3.87
N ILE A 135 48.57 -2.99 -4.96
CA ILE A 135 49.20 -2.99 -6.29
C ILE A 135 50.51 -2.18 -6.29
N ASP A 136 50.48 -0.95 -5.77
CA ASP A 136 51.67 -0.09 -5.68
C ASP A 136 52.79 -0.73 -4.84
N SER A 137 52.44 -1.41 -3.75
CA SER A 137 53.43 -2.12 -2.92
C SER A 137 54.08 -3.29 -3.68
N VAL A 138 53.31 -4.05 -4.45
CA VAL A 138 53.80 -5.17 -5.27
C VAL A 138 54.70 -4.65 -6.40
N LEU A 139 54.31 -3.56 -7.06
CA LEU A 139 55.11 -2.93 -8.10
C LEU A 139 56.43 -2.39 -7.55
N SER A 140 56.38 -1.73 -6.40
CA SER A 140 57.58 -1.22 -5.72
C SER A 140 58.52 -2.36 -5.36
N HIS A 141 58.01 -3.44 -4.76
CA HIS A 141 58.82 -4.62 -4.42
C HIS A 141 59.51 -5.22 -5.64
N LYS A 142 58.79 -5.43 -6.75
CA LYS A 142 59.38 -5.94 -7.99
C LYS A 142 60.48 -5.02 -8.54
N TYR A 143 60.25 -3.70 -8.51
CA TYR A 143 61.24 -2.73 -8.97
C TYR A 143 62.53 -2.76 -8.12
N PHE A 144 62.41 -2.95 -6.80
CA PHE A 144 63.58 -3.11 -5.94
C PHE A 144 64.31 -4.44 -6.19
N GLU A 145 63.60 -5.55 -6.36
CA GLU A 145 64.20 -6.86 -6.68
C GLU A 145 64.94 -6.86 -8.03
N GLU A 146 64.42 -6.18 -9.05
CA GLU A 146 65.08 -6.06 -10.37
C GLU A 146 66.36 -5.21 -10.29
N LYS A 147 66.41 -4.20 -9.42
CA LYS A 147 67.60 -3.38 -9.19
C LYS A 147 68.68 -4.07 -8.36
N GLU A 148 68.30 -4.99 -7.48
CA GLU A 148 69.25 -5.74 -6.64
C GLU A 148 69.92 -6.89 -7.40
N ASN A 149 69.27 -7.38 -8.46
CA ASN A 149 69.74 -8.47 -9.32
C ASN A 149 70.45 -8.01 -10.61
N ALA A 150 70.63 -6.69 -10.80
CA ALA A 150 71.33 -6.08 -11.94
C ALA A 150 72.70 -5.53 -11.53
#